data_AF-A0A316P5E6-F1
#
_entry.id   AF-A0A316P5E6-F1
#
_cell.length_a   1.000
_cell.length_b   1.000
_cell.length_c   1.000
_cell.angle_alpha   90.00
_cell.angle_beta   90.00
_cell.angle_gamma   90.00
#
_symmetry.space_group_name_H-M   'P 1'
#
loop_
_entity.id
_entity.type
_entity.pdbx_description
1 polymer ?
#
loop_
_entity_poly.entity_id
_entity_poly.type
_entity_poly.pdbx_seq_one_letter_code
_entity_poly.pdbx_strand_id
1 'polypeptide(L)'
;MKITPQKISDFSYARRFVRGIGQRSLVPLIMLECFVTGGRTLQAYKRGGFEEARERFTEESVGAAFWFAGVKMFNHINDRIGKKILNLPTADFDADKDGVRDPLKNFLHDDKLNKLKAKAEGKTGKLIQNLTKEQIAVFKTLKIGSSILLANILVGLVVPKINQHITAVYHKKHFEDKNKQEEQISPIGNPLTMDRFMQKSEKRQVSFGAINYNTLLSVANKFENDPTYQLLSTDVGIAGGRAVSSRNEHERTEVLFRDLSSIYFYMFSMPNINRWLNQIEDGRKTRLDPVAAKQVTDALQSLLDQNNGKMNVKDFAAQAIGDNSNIGFIDKELLQKFDHHKTITLASFKDYLQNHPRLSSTDKVKYSNLADQMSKLQPEVEGTALLTKNQIKDIFREGIINQPDFLENIFGVATQGDYKNKYKFVDYKELSNLKEDVYEYVTKIINNASKKGVDVTSDILKNACRENFIKNSFNWGLGFATSAIFLSTLIPKMQYWITKMTTGQDKFPGTADYSNEKKKTKHKSD
;
A
#
# COMPACT_ATOMS: atom_id res chain seq x y z
N MET A 1 25.82 -14.37 17.76
CA MET A 1 25.75 -14.89 16.37
C MET A 1 25.47 -13.71 15.45
N LYS A 2 26.19 -13.56 14.33
CA LYS A 2 25.94 -12.49 13.36
C LYS A 2 25.04 -13.02 12.24
N ILE A 3 23.92 -12.36 11.96
CA ILE A 3 22.99 -12.78 10.91
C ILE A 3 23.37 -12.08 9.61
N THR A 4 23.52 -12.84 8.54
CA THR A 4 23.80 -12.28 7.21
C THR A 4 22.55 -11.57 6.68
N PRO A 5 22.64 -10.29 6.28
CA PRO A 5 21.52 -9.59 5.67
C PRO A 5 21.09 -10.26 4.37
N GLN A 6 19.81 -10.57 4.24
CA GLN A 6 19.21 -11.13 3.04
C GLN A 6 18.49 -10.02 2.27
N LYS A 7 18.35 -10.21 0.95
CA LYS A 7 17.55 -9.37 0.06
C LYS A 7 16.31 -10.14 -0.38
N ILE A 8 15.29 -9.41 -0.82
CA ILE A 8 14.06 -10.04 -1.35
C ILE A 8 14.33 -10.99 -2.54
N SER A 9 15.40 -10.73 -3.31
CA SER A 9 15.86 -11.56 -4.41
C SER A 9 16.28 -12.97 -3.99
N ASP A 10 16.70 -13.14 -2.73
CA ASP A 10 17.32 -14.37 -2.24
C ASP A 10 16.27 -15.46 -1.93
N PHE A 11 15.00 -15.08 -1.94
CA PHE A 11 13.87 -16.00 -1.70
C PHE A 11 13.30 -16.52 -3.01
N SER A 12 12.83 -17.77 -2.98
CA SER A 12 12.13 -18.40 -4.10
C SER A 12 10.99 -17.53 -4.64
N TYR A 13 10.81 -17.51 -5.95
CA TYR A 13 9.75 -16.74 -6.60
C TYR A 13 8.36 -16.99 -5.97
N ALA A 14 8.04 -18.25 -5.65
CA ALA A 14 6.75 -18.61 -5.05
C ALA A 14 6.47 -17.87 -3.72
N ARG A 15 7.45 -17.80 -2.81
CA ARG A 15 7.32 -17.04 -1.55
C ARG A 15 7.15 -15.54 -1.80
N ARG A 16 7.96 -14.98 -2.71
CA ARG A 16 7.86 -13.55 -3.08
C ARG A 16 6.50 -13.24 -3.70
N PHE A 17 5.98 -14.13 -4.54
CA PHE A 17 4.68 -13.98 -5.18
C PHE A 17 3.54 -13.99 -4.15
N VAL A 18 3.51 -14.97 -3.24
CA VAL A 18 2.49 -15.07 -2.18
C VAL A 18 2.55 -13.86 -1.24
N ARG A 19 3.75 -13.46 -0.79
CA ARG A 19 3.92 -12.20 -0.05
C ARG A 19 3.43 -11.00 -0.87
N GLY A 20 3.74 -10.99 -2.17
CA GLY A 20 3.32 -9.95 -3.09
C GLY A 20 1.81 -9.82 -3.23
N ILE A 21 1.03 -10.91 -3.13
CA ILE A 21 -0.45 -10.83 -3.10
C ILE A 21 -0.87 -10.01 -1.88
N GLY A 22 -0.34 -10.34 -0.70
CA GLY A 22 -0.68 -9.65 0.55
C GLY A 22 -0.22 -8.19 0.60
N GLN A 23 0.92 -7.88 -0.01
CA GLN A 23 1.47 -6.52 -0.11
C GLN A 23 0.97 -5.75 -1.34
N ARG A 24 0.07 -6.31 -2.15
CA ARG A 24 -0.40 -5.74 -3.43
C ARG A 24 0.75 -5.29 -4.35
N SER A 25 1.79 -6.12 -4.42
CA SER A 25 2.90 -5.90 -5.34
C SER A 25 2.43 -5.93 -6.80
N LEU A 26 3.20 -5.27 -7.68
CA LEU A 26 2.84 -5.07 -9.07
C LEU A 26 2.51 -6.38 -9.82
N VAL A 27 3.28 -7.44 -9.62
CA VAL A 27 3.12 -8.69 -10.39
C VAL A 27 1.80 -9.41 -10.11
N PRO A 28 1.41 -9.71 -8.85
CA PRO A 28 0.08 -10.24 -8.55
C PRO A 28 -1.06 -9.33 -9.00
N LEU A 29 -0.86 -8.00 -8.93
CA LEU A 29 -1.87 -7.04 -9.36
C LEU A 29 -2.08 -7.06 -10.88
N ILE A 30 -1.00 -7.11 -11.68
CA ILE A 30 -1.08 -7.33 -13.13
C ILE A 30 -1.79 -8.64 -13.45
N MET A 31 -1.46 -9.73 -12.74
CA MET A 31 -2.11 -11.02 -12.95
C MET A 31 -3.63 -10.92 -12.70
N LEU A 32 -4.04 -10.25 -11.62
CA LEU A 32 -5.45 -9.98 -11.35
C LEU A 32 -6.09 -9.22 -12.52
N GLU A 33 -5.48 -8.12 -12.99
CA GLU A 33 -6.01 -7.33 -14.09
C GLU A 33 -6.13 -8.11 -15.40
N CYS A 34 -5.23 -9.06 -15.68
CA CYS A 34 -5.36 -9.94 -16.83
C CYS A 34 -6.64 -10.80 -16.74
N PHE A 35 -6.95 -11.36 -15.56
CA PHE A 35 -8.20 -12.09 -15.35
C PHE A 35 -9.43 -11.18 -15.48
N VAL A 36 -9.35 -9.97 -14.91
CA VAL A 36 -10.46 -9.01 -14.96
C VAL A 36 -10.72 -8.57 -16.39
N THR A 37 -9.70 -8.07 -17.09
CA THR A 37 -9.80 -7.60 -18.47
C THR A 37 -10.28 -8.71 -19.39
N GLY A 38 -9.67 -9.89 -19.31
CA GLY A 38 -10.05 -11.05 -20.13
C GLY A 38 -11.48 -11.50 -19.85
N GLY A 39 -11.86 -11.69 -18.58
CA GLY A 39 -13.21 -12.14 -18.25
C GLY A 39 -14.29 -11.11 -18.58
N ARG A 40 -14.08 -9.82 -18.30
CA ARG A 40 -15.02 -8.76 -18.68
C ARG A 40 -15.21 -8.68 -20.19
N THR A 41 -14.12 -8.80 -20.95
CA THR A 41 -14.16 -8.85 -22.42
C THR A 41 -14.95 -10.07 -22.91
N LEU A 42 -14.76 -11.24 -22.30
CA LEU A 42 -15.52 -12.44 -22.65
C LEU A 42 -17.01 -12.32 -22.33
N GLN A 43 -17.39 -11.70 -21.20
CA GLN A 43 -18.79 -11.46 -20.87
C GLN A 43 -19.41 -10.43 -21.84
N ALA A 44 -18.68 -9.37 -22.16
CA ALA A 44 -19.08 -8.38 -23.17
C ALA A 44 -19.30 -9.02 -24.55
N TYR A 45 -18.39 -9.92 -24.96
CA TYR A 45 -18.52 -10.66 -26.20
C TYR A 45 -19.79 -11.52 -26.25
N LYS A 46 -20.13 -12.19 -25.14
CA LYS A 46 -21.35 -13.01 -25.05
C LYS A 46 -22.63 -12.19 -25.15
N ARG A 47 -22.61 -10.92 -24.74
CA ARG A 47 -23.77 -10.02 -24.78
C ARG A 47 -23.89 -9.29 -26.12
N GLY A 48 -22.89 -8.48 -26.44
CA GLY A 48 -22.90 -7.55 -27.57
C GLY A 48 -21.98 -7.93 -28.73
N GLY A 49 -21.41 -9.14 -28.73
CA GLY A 49 -20.51 -9.59 -29.78
C GLY A 49 -19.19 -8.81 -29.82
N PHE A 50 -18.58 -8.74 -31.00
CA PHE A 50 -17.26 -8.15 -31.18
C PHE A 50 -17.19 -6.66 -30.82
N GLU A 51 -18.22 -5.87 -31.14
CA GLU A 51 -18.23 -4.43 -30.88
C GLU A 51 -18.13 -4.11 -29.38
N GLU A 52 -18.98 -4.75 -28.57
CA GLU A 52 -18.94 -4.56 -27.13
C GLU A 52 -17.63 -5.11 -26.54
N ALA A 53 -17.15 -6.26 -27.02
CA ALA A 53 -15.90 -6.86 -26.56
C ALA A 53 -14.70 -5.94 -26.81
N ARG A 54 -14.60 -5.33 -28.00
CA ARG A 54 -13.53 -4.39 -28.36
C ARG A 54 -13.58 -3.13 -27.51
N GLU A 55 -14.77 -2.54 -27.35
CA GLU A 55 -14.96 -1.34 -26.56
C GLU A 55 -14.57 -1.61 -25.09
N ARG A 56 -15.02 -2.75 -24.54
CA ARG A 56 -14.69 -3.17 -23.18
C ARG A 56 -13.20 -3.45 -23.01
N PHE A 57 -12.58 -4.21 -23.91
CA PHE A 57 -11.16 -4.51 -23.83
C PHE A 57 -10.29 -3.25 -23.81
N THR A 58 -10.62 -2.28 -24.67
CA THR A 58 -9.92 -0.99 -24.74
C THR A 58 -10.10 -0.19 -23.45
N GLU A 59 -11.33 -0.10 -22.94
CA GLU A 59 -11.66 0.63 -21.71
C GLU A 59 -10.92 0.04 -20.49
N GLU A 60 -10.94 -1.28 -20.33
CA GLU A 60 -10.33 -1.99 -19.21
C GLU A 60 -8.79 -1.98 -19.31
N SER A 61 -8.22 -2.21 -20.50
CA SER A 61 -6.76 -2.22 -20.69
C SER A 61 -6.13 -0.84 -20.47
N VAL A 62 -6.74 0.21 -21.01
CA VAL A 62 -6.26 1.59 -20.82
C VAL A 62 -6.51 2.04 -19.38
N GLY A 63 -7.66 1.66 -18.80
CA GLY A 63 -7.95 1.88 -17.39
C GLY A 63 -6.87 1.27 -16.49
N ALA A 64 -6.55 -0.01 -16.67
CA ALA A 64 -5.51 -0.71 -15.91
C ALA A 64 -4.13 -0.07 -16.08
N ALA A 65 -3.71 0.28 -17.30
CA ALA A 65 -2.42 0.93 -17.54
C ALA A 65 -2.28 2.26 -16.78
N PHE A 66 -3.31 3.11 -16.80
CA PHE A 66 -3.32 4.36 -16.06
C PHE A 66 -3.49 4.17 -14.55
N TRP A 67 -4.21 3.13 -14.13
CA TRP A 67 -4.33 2.76 -12.74
C TRP A 67 -2.98 2.32 -12.15
N PHE A 68 -2.15 1.58 -12.91
CA PHE A 68 -0.81 1.18 -12.50
C PHE A 68 0.23 2.31 -12.51
N ALA A 69 0.19 3.17 -13.52
CA ALA A 69 1.30 4.09 -13.82
C ALA A 69 0.92 5.57 -13.90
N GLY A 70 -0.36 5.90 -14.09
CA GLY A 70 -0.82 7.26 -14.39
C GLY A 70 -0.56 8.25 -13.27
N VAL A 71 -1.02 7.95 -12.04
CA VAL A 71 -0.79 8.84 -10.87
C VAL A 71 0.71 9.00 -10.60
N LYS A 72 1.49 7.92 -10.65
CA LYS A 72 2.94 7.97 -10.44
C LYS A 72 3.66 8.80 -11.52
N MET A 73 3.25 8.66 -12.78
CA MET A 73 3.80 9.43 -13.89
C MET A 73 3.53 10.93 -13.70
N PHE A 74 2.29 11.32 -13.38
CA PHE A 74 1.96 12.72 -13.11
C PHE A 74 2.65 13.25 -11.85
N ASN A 75 2.78 12.43 -10.81
CA ASN A 75 3.48 12.79 -9.58
C ASN A 75 4.95 13.10 -9.88
N HIS A 76 5.63 12.26 -10.68
CA HIS A 76 7.01 12.46 -11.10
C HIS A 76 7.21 13.73 -11.97
N ILE A 77 6.26 14.02 -12.84
CA ILE A 77 6.26 15.27 -13.63
C ILE A 77 6.14 16.48 -12.69
N ASN A 78 5.16 16.44 -11.78
CA ASN A 78 4.92 17.50 -10.81
C ASN A 78 6.09 17.65 -9.82
N ASP A 79 6.80 16.57 -9.47
CA ASP A 79 8.02 16.62 -8.66
C ASP A 79 9.13 17.41 -9.36
N ARG A 80 9.35 17.19 -10.66
CA ARG A 80 10.33 17.97 -11.43
C ARG A 80 9.99 19.45 -11.49
N ILE A 81 8.71 19.77 -11.66
CA ILE A 81 8.22 21.16 -11.69
C ILE A 81 8.39 21.80 -10.31
N GLY A 82 7.90 21.15 -9.27
CA GLY A 82 7.97 21.60 -7.88
C GLY A 82 9.41 21.80 -7.39
N LYS A 83 10.29 20.84 -7.69
CA LYS A 83 11.71 20.92 -7.34
C LYS A 83 12.37 22.18 -7.91
N LYS A 84 12.03 22.54 -9.16
CA LYS A 84 12.53 23.77 -9.80
C LYS A 84 11.92 25.05 -9.21
N ILE A 85 10.60 25.05 -8.96
CA ILE A 85 9.89 26.25 -8.47
C ILE A 85 10.28 26.58 -7.03
N LEU A 86 10.41 25.56 -6.18
CA LEU A 86 10.68 25.70 -4.73
C LEU A 86 12.15 25.49 -4.36
N ASN A 87 13.00 25.24 -5.35
CA ASN A 87 14.43 24.97 -5.16
C ASN A 87 14.69 23.89 -4.09
N LEU A 88 13.96 22.78 -4.19
CA LEU A 88 14.09 21.67 -3.25
C LEU A 88 15.33 20.83 -3.58
N PRO A 89 16.11 20.36 -2.58
CA PRO A 89 17.20 19.40 -2.83
C PRO A 89 16.66 18.06 -3.35
N THR A 90 15.51 17.64 -2.81
CA THR A 90 14.72 16.50 -3.27
C THR A 90 13.23 16.78 -3.07
N ALA A 91 12.39 16.19 -3.91
CA ALA A 91 10.93 16.15 -3.71
C ALA A 91 10.46 14.81 -3.13
N ASP A 92 11.39 13.84 -3.00
CA ASP A 92 11.15 12.50 -2.51
C ASP A 92 11.36 12.44 -0.99
N PHE A 93 10.39 12.98 -0.26
CA PHE A 93 10.31 12.88 1.20
C PHE A 93 8.87 12.72 1.64
N ASP A 94 8.63 11.96 2.69
CA ASP A 94 7.27 11.71 3.19
C ASP A 94 6.85 12.76 4.22
N ALA A 95 5.55 12.85 4.46
CA ALA A 95 4.97 13.86 5.35
C ALA A 95 4.25 13.27 6.57
N ASP A 96 4.08 11.94 6.64
CA ASP A 96 3.64 11.29 7.86
C ASP A 96 4.72 11.30 8.94
N LYS A 97 4.30 11.03 10.17
CA LYS A 97 5.20 10.89 11.31
C LYS A 97 4.62 9.98 12.37
N ASP A 98 5.50 9.41 13.17
CA ASP A 98 5.18 8.73 14.41
C ASP A 98 6.14 9.18 15.52
N GLY A 99 6.12 8.49 16.67
CA GLY A 99 6.97 8.82 17.81
C GLY A 99 8.47 8.69 17.56
N VAL A 100 8.89 7.94 16.53
CA VAL A 100 10.30 7.64 16.24
C VAL A 100 10.76 8.09 14.86
N ARG A 101 9.85 8.49 13.97
CA ARG A 101 10.14 8.92 12.60
C ARG A 101 9.40 10.21 12.28
N ASP A 102 10.15 11.21 11.84
CA ASP A 102 9.60 12.45 11.27
C ASP A 102 10.42 12.86 10.03
N PRO A 103 10.12 12.24 8.86
CA PRO A 103 10.85 12.50 7.62
C PRO A 103 10.81 13.95 7.18
N LEU A 104 9.69 14.64 7.38
CA LEU A 104 9.55 16.06 7.07
C LEU A 104 10.48 16.91 7.95
N LYS A 105 10.54 16.61 9.25
CA LYS A 105 11.44 17.32 10.17
C LYS A 105 12.90 17.09 9.81
N ASN A 106 13.27 15.87 9.45
CA ASN A 106 14.61 15.55 8.94
C ASN A 106 14.93 16.31 7.65
N PHE A 107 14.02 16.31 6.68
CA PHE A 107 14.16 17.05 5.44
C PHE A 107 14.37 18.56 5.68
N LEU A 108 13.55 19.17 6.54
CA LEU A 108 13.66 20.58 6.89
C LEU A 108 14.97 20.91 7.61
N HIS A 109 15.43 20.02 8.48
CA HIS A 109 16.71 20.16 9.16
C HIS A 109 17.88 20.17 8.15
N ASP A 110 17.91 19.19 7.24
CA ASP A 110 18.93 19.09 6.19
C ASP A 110 18.87 20.25 5.19
N ASP A 111 17.68 20.67 4.77
CA ASP A 111 17.47 21.82 3.89
C ASP A 111 18.02 23.10 4.53
N LYS A 112 17.75 23.33 5.82
CA LYS A 112 18.29 24.46 6.57
C LYS A 112 19.81 24.42 6.62
N LEU A 113 20.42 23.26 6.89
CA LEU A 113 21.88 23.11 6.90
C LEU A 113 22.50 23.39 5.53
N ASN A 114 21.89 22.90 4.45
CA ASN A 114 22.36 23.13 3.09
C ASN A 114 22.26 24.61 2.69
N LYS A 115 21.19 25.29 3.10
CA LYS A 115 21.00 26.74 2.85
C LYS A 115 21.98 27.59 3.65
N LEU A 116 22.30 27.19 4.89
CA LEU A 116 23.35 27.84 5.68
C LEU A 116 24.73 27.71 5.01
N LYS A 117 25.06 26.53 4.48
CA LYS A 117 26.29 26.33 3.69
C LYS A 117 26.31 27.18 2.43
N ALA A 118 25.22 27.18 1.66
CA ALA A 118 25.09 28.02 0.46
C ALA A 118 25.24 29.53 0.76
N LYS A 119 24.70 29.99 1.90
CA LYS A 119 24.86 31.37 2.37
C LYS A 119 26.32 31.68 2.70
N ALA A 120 27.05 30.75 3.33
CA ALA A 120 28.48 30.89 3.60
C ALA A 120 29.32 30.92 2.32
N GLU A 121 28.87 30.26 1.25
CA GLU A 121 29.48 30.28 -0.10
C GLU A 121 29.11 31.53 -0.92
N GLY A 122 28.40 32.51 -0.35
CA GLY A 122 28.04 33.77 -1.01
C GLY A 122 26.83 33.69 -1.95
N LYS A 123 26.05 32.60 -1.94
CA LYS A 123 24.82 32.47 -2.74
C LYS A 123 23.69 33.33 -2.16
N THR A 124 22.87 33.94 -3.01
CA THR A 124 21.77 34.84 -2.61
C THR A 124 20.43 34.47 -3.26
N GLY A 125 19.34 35.13 -2.86
CA GLY A 125 18.01 34.97 -3.46
C GLY A 125 17.25 33.72 -2.98
N LYS A 126 16.42 33.14 -3.86
CA LYS A 126 15.58 31.96 -3.57
C LYS A 126 16.38 30.73 -3.14
N LEU A 127 17.68 30.70 -3.42
CA LEU A 127 18.59 29.61 -3.04
C LEU A 127 18.82 29.49 -1.53
N ILE A 128 18.62 30.57 -0.76
CA ILE A 128 18.88 30.62 0.69
C ILE A 128 17.63 30.87 1.54
N GLN A 129 16.46 31.01 0.91
CA GLN A 129 15.20 31.21 1.63
C GLN A 129 14.71 29.90 2.25
N ASN A 130 14.49 29.90 3.56
CA ASN A 130 13.90 28.76 4.26
C ASN A 130 12.46 28.55 3.79
N LEU A 131 12.12 27.30 3.49
CA LEU A 131 10.75 26.94 3.14
C LEU A 131 9.94 26.81 4.42
N THR A 132 8.72 27.35 4.42
CA THR A 132 7.79 27.16 5.54
C THR A 132 7.11 25.79 5.42
N LYS A 133 6.67 25.24 6.55
CA LYS A 133 5.87 23.99 6.58
C LYS A 133 4.60 24.13 5.73
N GLU A 134 4.00 25.32 5.69
CA GLU A 134 2.82 25.62 4.88
C GLU A 134 3.10 25.54 3.38
N GLN A 135 4.23 26.09 2.92
CA GLN A 135 4.63 26.00 1.51
C GLN A 135 4.82 24.54 1.07
N ILE A 136 5.43 23.71 1.93
CA ILE A 136 5.60 22.28 1.67
C ILE A 136 4.26 21.54 1.67
N ALA A 137 3.37 21.87 2.61
CA ALA A 137 2.04 21.27 2.70
C ALA A 137 1.20 21.56 1.45
N VAL A 138 1.17 22.82 1.01
CA VAL A 138 0.48 23.24 -0.21
C VAL A 138 1.09 22.57 -1.43
N PHE A 139 2.42 22.53 -1.53
CA PHE A 139 3.11 21.85 -2.63
C PHE A 139 2.74 20.37 -2.73
N LYS A 140 2.89 19.61 -1.63
CA LYS A 140 2.57 18.18 -1.62
C LYS A 140 1.11 17.91 -1.96
N THR A 141 0.19 18.70 -1.41
CA THR A 141 -1.25 18.55 -1.66
C THR A 141 -1.60 18.85 -3.12
N LEU A 142 -1.12 19.97 -3.67
CA LEU A 142 -1.36 20.34 -5.06
C LEU A 142 -0.73 19.33 -6.02
N LYS A 143 0.47 18.86 -5.71
CA LYS A 143 1.17 17.83 -6.47
C LYS A 143 0.29 16.59 -6.61
N ILE A 144 -0.11 15.98 -5.51
CA ILE A 144 -0.85 14.72 -5.56
C ILE A 144 -2.29 14.92 -6.06
N GLY A 145 -2.95 16.00 -5.65
CA GLY A 145 -4.31 16.32 -6.08
C GLY A 145 -4.40 16.56 -7.59
N SER A 146 -3.43 17.27 -8.18
CA SER A 146 -3.37 17.45 -9.63
C SER A 146 -3.04 16.15 -10.37
N SER A 147 -2.16 15.30 -9.82
CA SER A 147 -1.87 13.98 -10.42
C SER A 147 -3.09 13.07 -10.47
N ILE A 148 -3.87 13.00 -9.38
CA ILE A 148 -5.13 12.25 -9.32
C ILE A 148 -6.15 12.83 -10.31
N LEU A 149 -6.31 14.15 -10.33
CA LEU A 149 -7.25 14.82 -11.23
C LEU A 149 -6.92 14.56 -12.71
N LEU A 150 -5.65 14.69 -13.10
CA LEU A 150 -5.20 14.44 -14.47
C LEU A 150 -5.42 12.98 -14.89
N ALA A 151 -5.10 12.03 -14.02
CA ALA A 151 -5.37 10.61 -14.26
C ALA A 151 -6.87 10.35 -14.47
N ASN A 152 -7.71 10.91 -13.59
CA ASN A 152 -9.17 10.75 -13.65
C ASN A 152 -9.78 11.40 -14.90
N ILE A 153 -9.30 12.57 -15.33
CA ILE A 153 -9.77 13.22 -16.57
C ILE A 153 -9.44 12.38 -17.79
N LEU A 154 -8.20 11.87 -17.87
CA LEU A 154 -7.80 11.08 -19.04
C LEU A 154 -8.62 9.79 -19.16
N VAL A 155 -8.71 9.00 -18.08
CA VAL A 155 -9.40 7.71 -18.11
C VAL A 155 -10.92 7.85 -18.06
N GLY A 156 -11.43 8.85 -17.33
CA GLY A 156 -12.86 9.05 -17.13
C GLY A 156 -13.54 9.84 -18.25
N LEU A 157 -12.84 10.75 -18.93
CA LEU A 157 -13.45 11.63 -19.94
C LEU A 157 -12.84 11.46 -21.34
N VAL A 158 -11.52 11.43 -21.46
CA VAL A 158 -10.85 11.40 -22.77
C VAL A 158 -10.96 10.01 -23.41
N VAL A 159 -10.57 8.98 -22.68
CA VAL A 159 -10.58 7.58 -23.18
C VAL A 159 -11.98 7.13 -23.59
N PRO A 160 -13.07 7.34 -22.81
CA PRO A 160 -14.40 6.92 -23.22
C PRO A 160 -14.86 7.61 -24.49
N LYS A 161 -14.63 8.93 -24.63
CA LYS A 161 -15.00 9.67 -25.84
C LYS A 161 -14.27 9.18 -27.09
N ILE A 162 -12.96 8.92 -26.98
CA ILE A 162 -12.19 8.35 -28.09
C ILE A 162 -12.74 6.96 -28.44
N ASN A 163 -13.00 6.12 -27.43
CA ASN A 163 -13.46 4.76 -27.64
C ASN A 163 -14.85 4.72 -28.31
N GLN A 164 -15.78 5.56 -27.83
CA GLN A 164 -17.11 5.76 -28.41
C GLN A 164 -17.03 6.27 -29.85
N HIS A 165 -16.14 7.22 -30.14
CA HIS A 165 -15.94 7.70 -31.49
C HIS A 165 -15.47 6.59 -32.44
N ILE A 166 -14.54 5.74 -32.00
CA ILE A 166 -14.09 4.60 -32.79
C ILE A 166 -15.23 3.60 -32.99
N THR A 167 -16.08 3.34 -31.97
CA THR A 167 -17.25 2.48 -32.11
C THR A 167 -18.21 3.03 -33.16
N ALA A 168 -18.50 4.33 -33.13
CA ALA A 168 -19.37 4.96 -34.11
C ALA A 168 -18.82 4.83 -35.54
N VAL A 169 -17.51 5.08 -35.74
CA VAL A 169 -16.88 4.92 -37.07
C VAL A 169 -16.91 3.47 -37.55
N TYR A 170 -16.69 2.50 -36.64
CA TYR A 170 -16.72 1.08 -36.98
C TYR A 170 -18.13 0.61 -37.36
N HIS A 171 -19.14 0.98 -36.58
CA HIS A 171 -20.53 0.63 -36.81
C HIS A 171 -21.03 1.15 -38.17
N LYS A 172 -20.70 2.41 -38.51
CA LYS A 172 -21.01 3.00 -39.81
C LYS A 172 -20.36 2.24 -40.98
N LYS A 173 -19.08 1.89 -40.85
CA LYS A 173 -18.35 1.18 -41.92
C LYS A 173 -18.80 -0.26 -42.14
N HIS A 174 -19.31 -0.94 -41.12
CA HIS A 174 -19.62 -2.38 -41.20
C HIS A 174 -21.12 -2.70 -41.32
N PHE A 175 -22.00 -1.79 -40.90
CA PHE A 175 -23.43 -2.07 -40.82
C PHE A 175 -24.32 -1.06 -41.58
N GLU A 176 -23.83 0.13 -41.94
CA GLU A 176 -24.60 1.09 -42.77
C GLU A 176 -24.40 0.90 -44.29
N ASP A 177 -23.51 0.01 -44.75
CA ASP A 177 -23.34 -0.32 -46.18
C ASP A 177 -24.49 -1.17 -46.77
N LYS A 178 -25.60 -1.39 -46.03
CA LYS A 178 -26.79 -2.10 -46.52
C LYS A 178 -28.10 -1.32 -46.56
N ASN A 179 -28.16 -0.07 -46.10
CA ASN A 179 -29.33 0.79 -46.35
C ASN A 179 -28.92 2.26 -46.33
N LYS A 180 -28.91 2.90 -47.50
CA LYS A 180 -28.93 4.36 -47.61
C LYS A 180 -30.30 4.85 -47.12
N GLN A 181 -30.38 5.26 -45.86
CA GLN A 181 -31.24 6.35 -45.45
C GLN A 181 -30.38 7.31 -44.63
N GLU A 182 -30.29 8.55 -45.12
CA GLU A 182 -29.64 9.66 -44.45
C GLU A 182 -30.40 9.97 -43.15
N GLU A 183 -29.95 9.39 -42.03
CA GLU A 183 -30.33 9.91 -40.72
C GLU A 183 -29.48 11.16 -40.44
N GLN A 184 -30.15 12.29 -40.26
CA GLN A 184 -29.59 13.52 -39.75
C GLN A 184 -28.95 13.26 -38.38
N ILE A 185 -27.63 13.16 -38.37
CA ILE A 185 -26.81 13.22 -37.16
C ILE A 185 -27.07 14.61 -36.55
N SER A 186 -27.82 14.64 -35.46
CA SER A 186 -27.95 15.85 -34.65
C SER A 186 -26.55 16.34 -34.25
N PRO A 187 -26.25 17.65 -34.36
CA PRO A 187 -24.92 18.16 -34.13
C PRO A 187 -24.47 17.82 -32.71
N ILE A 188 -23.33 17.13 -32.63
CA ILE A 188 -22.59 16.86 -31.41
C ILE A 188 -22.52 18.17 -30.61
N GLY A 189 -23.18 18.18 -29.45
CA GLY A 189 -23.12 19.30 -28.52
C GLY A 189 -21.65 19.65 -28.27
N ASN A 190 -21.35 20.94 -28.43
CA ASN A 190 -20.03 21.59 -28.36
C ASN A 190 -18.89 20.69 -27.85
N PRO A 191 -17.82 20.43 -28.63
CA PRO A 191 -16.65 19.75 -28.12
C PRO A 191 -16.12 20.54 -26.92
N LEU A 192 -16.05 19.87 -25.76
CA LEU A 192 -15.33 20.42 -24.61
C LEU A 192 -13.85 20.42 -24.99
N THR A 193 -13.35 21.54 -25.51
CA THR A 193 -11.94 21.77 -25.75
C THR A 193 -11.24 22.02 -24.41
N MET A 194 -9.97 21.61 -24.30
CA MET A 194 -9.15 21.82 -23.09
C MET A 194 -9.12 23.31 -22.69
N ASP A 195 -9.19 24.22 -23.66
CA ASP A 195 -9.24 25.67 -23.45
C ASP A 195 -10.50 26.14 -22.70
N ARG A 196 -11.69 25.58 -23.02
CA ARG A 196 -12.94 25.91 -22.31
C ARG A 196 -12.96 25.37 -20.88
N PHE A 197 -12.24 24.29 -20.64
CA PHE A 197 -12.08 23.69 -19.31
C PHE A 197 -11.11 24.50 -18.44
N MET A 198 -9.98 24.93 -19.02
CA MET A 198 -9.00 25.80 -18.36
C MET A 198 -9.57 27.21 -18.06
N GLN A 199 -10.38 27.78 -18.96
CA GLN A 199 -11.06 29.06 -18.69
C GLN A 199 -12.05 29.00 -17.50
N LYS A 200 -12.57 27.82 -17.16
CA LYS A 200 -13.47 27.66 -16.00
C LYS A 200 -12.70 27.49 -14.68
N SER A 201 -11.42 27.11 -14.73
CA SER A 201 -10.56 26.96 -13.55
C SER A 201 -9.81 28.25 -13.17
N GLU A 202 -9.58 29.17 -14.12
CA GLU A 202 -8.90 30.45 -13.88
C GLU A 202 -9.59 31.38 -12.86
N LYS A 203 -10.89 31.18 -12.57
CA LYS A 203 -11.65 32.02 -11.61
C LYS A 203 -11.78 31.46 -10.19
N ARG A 204 -11.09 30.37 -9.83
CA ARG A 204 -11.08 29.88 -8.44
C ARG A 204 -9.65 29.83 -7.91
N GLN A 205 -9.24 30.89 -7.23
CA GLN A 205 -8.12 30.76 -6.29
C GLN A 205 -8.51 29.71 -5.26
N VAL A 206 -7.84 28.55 -5.30
CA VAL A 206 -8.04 27.49 -4.32
C VAL A 206 -7.46 28.00 -3.00
N SER A 207 -8.32 28.48 -2.10
CA SER A 207 -7.91 28.93 -0.77
C SER A 207 -7.66 27.72 0.12
N PHE A 208 -6.40 27.46 0.42
CA PHE A 208 -5.98 26.50 1.46
C PHE A 208 -5.79 27.16 2.83
N GLY A 209 -5.97 28.49 2.94
CA GLY A 209 -5.65 29.25 4.15
C GLY A 209 -6.50 28.93 5.38
N ALA A 210 -7.65 28.28 5.20
CA ALA A 210 -8.52 27.84 6.30
C ALA A 210 -8.23 26.41 6.77
N ILE A 211 -7.43 25.63 6.04
CA ILE A 211 -7.14 24.23 6.35
C ILE A 211 -5.77 24.14 7.03
N ASN A 212 -5.72 23.50 8.20
CA ASN A 212 -4.48 23.30 8.94
C ASN A 212 -3.44 22.55 8.09
N TYR A 213 -2.20 23.06 8.05
CA TYR A 213 -1.11 22.48 7.26
C TYR A 213 -0.82 21.02 7.62
N ASN A 214 -0.99 20.61 8.89
CA ASN A 214 -0.83 19.21 9.29
C ASN A 214 -1.90 18.32 8.65
N THR A 215 -3.12 18.84 8.49
CA THR A 215 -4.21 18.13 7.80
C THR A 215 -3.90 17.99 6.31
N LEU A 216 -3.41 19.05 5.67
CA LEU A 216 -2.97 19.01 4.27
C LEU A 216 -1.84 17.99 4.05
N LEU A 217 -0.83 18.00 4.93
CA LEU A 217 0.27 17.03 4.88
C LEU A 217 -0.19 15.59 5.08
N SER A 218 -1.08 15.34 6.06
CA SER A 218 -1.63 14.01 6.30
C SER A 218 -2.45 13.50 5.11
N VAL A 219 -3.28 14.36 4.53
CA VAL A 219 -4.07 14.03 3.34
C VAL A 219 -3.14 13.74 2.16
N ALA A 220 -2.16 14.62 1.91
CA ALA A 220 -1.21 14.43 0.83
C ALA A 220 -0.40 13.14 1.00
N ASN A 221 0.06 12.85 2.22
CA ASN A 221 0.80 11.64 2.52
C ASN A 221 -0.03 10.37 2.28
N LYS A 222 -1.29 10.34 2.73
CA LYS A 222 -2.20 9.22 2.45
C LYS A 222 -2.34 8.98 0.95
N PHE A 223 -2.56 10.04 0.17
CA PHE A 223 -2.66 9.89 -1.28
C PHE A 223 -1.33 9.64 -1.99
N GLU A 224 -0.18 9.93 -1.38
CA GLU A 224 1.15 9.72 -2.00
C GLU A 224 1.74 8.35 -1.65
N ASN A 225 1.44 7.84 -0.45
CA ASN A 225 2.14 6.71 0.14
C ASN A 225 1.21 5.55 0.56
N ASP A 226 -0.11 5.74 0.68
CA ASP A 226 -1.05 4.65 0.93
C ASP A 226 -1.68 4.15 -0.39
N PRO A 227 -1.36 2.91 -0.83
CA PRO A 227 -1.94 2.34 -2.04
C PRO A 227 -3.48 2.32 -1.99
N THR A 228 -4.09 2.15 -0.83
CA THR A 228 -5.56 2.13 -0.68
C THR A 228 -6.16 3.48 -1.05
N TYR A 229 -5.64 4.58 -0.53
CA TYR A 229 -6.19 5.92 -0.83
C TYR A 229 -5.91 6.34 -2.27
N GLN A 230 -4.74 5.99 -2.82
CA GLN A 230 -4.44 6.19 -4.23
C GLN A 230 -5.50 5.53 -5.11
N LEU A 231 -5.69 4.23 -4.94
CA LEU A 231 -6.59 3.44 -5.78
C LEU A 231 -8.04 3.90 -5.58
N LEU A 232 -8.49 4.16 -4.36
CA LEU A 232 -9.85 4.64 -4.10
C LEU A 232 -10.12 6.01 -4.73
N SER A 233 -9.16 6.93 -4.69
CA SER A 233 -9.31 8.26 -5.31
C SER A 233 -9.38 8.21 -6.83
N THR A 234 -8.63 7.29 -7.44
CA THR A 234 -8.71 7.05 -8.88
C THR A 234 -9.98 6.33 -9.25
N ASP A 235 -10.38 5.30 -8.51
CA ASP A 235 -11.55 4.47 -8.82
C ASP A 235 -12.84 5.30 -8.76
N VAL A 236 -13.02 6.12 -7.71
CA VAL A 236 -14.19 7.01 -7.59
C VAL A 236 -14.20 8.07 -8.69
N GLY A 237 -13.05 8.67 -9.00
CA GLY A 237 -12.95 9.70 -10.02
C GLY A 237 -13.16 9.17 -11.43
N ILE A 238 -12.63 7.99 -11.74
CA ILE A 238 -12.84 7.27 -13.00
C ILE A 238 -14.31 6.88 -13.15
N ALA A 239 -14.92 6.30 -12.11
CA ALA A 239 -16.33 5.93 -12.13
C ALA A 239 -17.22 7.16 -12.42
N GLY A 240 -16.97 8.28 -11.74
CA GLY A 240 -17.68 9.54 -11.97
C GLY A 240 -17.45 10.10 -13.38
N GLY A 241 -16.21 10.10 -13.86
CA GLY A 241 -15.89 10.56 -15.22
C GLY A 241 -16.58 9.72 -16.30
N ARG A 242 -16.51 8.39 -16.19
CA ARG A 242 -17.15 7.46 -17.13
C ARG A 242 -18.67 7.59 -17.09
N ALA A 243 -19.25 7.81 -15.91
CA ALA A 243 -20.67 8.08 -15.75
C ALA A 243 -21.11 9.38 -16.45
N VAL A 244 -20.30 10.44 -16.39
CA VAL A 244 -20.54 11.70 -17.14
C VAL A 244 -20.39 11.51 -18.64
N SER A 245 -19.51 10.61 -19.07
CA SER A 245 -19.26 10.31 -20.49
C SER A 245 -20.22 9.25 -21.07
N SER A 246 -21.14 8.70 -20.27
CA SER A 246 -22.09 7.69 -20.72
C SER A 246 -23.09 8.27 -21.72
N ARG A 247 -23.47 7.49 -22.74
CA ARG A 247 -24.39 7.92 -23.81
C ARG A 247 -25.85 7.98 -23.34
N ASN A 248 -26.21 7.13 -22.38
CA ASN A 248 -27.55 7.05 -21.81
C ASN A 248 -27.54 6.67 -20.32
N GLU A 249 -28.69 6.73 -19.66
CA GLU A 249 -28.81 6.48 -18.22
C GLU A 249 -28.53 5.01 -17.84
N HIS A 250 -28.79 4.07 -18.75
CA HIS A 250 -28.52 2.64 -18.52
C HIS A 250 -27.03 2.34 -18.56
N GLU A 251 -26.31 2.87 -19.55
CA GLU A 251 -24.85 2.82 -19.61
C GLU A 251 -24.24 3.48 -18.36
N ARG A 252 -24.78 4.63 -17.93
CA ARG A 252 -24.34 5.29 -16.68
C ARG A 252 -24.52 4.39 -15.46
N THR A 253 -25.66 3.71 -15.37
CA THR A 253 -26.00 2.83 -14.23
C THR A 253 -25.12 1.59 -14.23
N GLU A 254 -24.90 0.99 -15.41
CA GLU A 254 -23.98 -0.13 -15.59
C GLU A 254 -22.56 0.21 -15.15
N VAL A 255 -22.04 1.35 -15.61
CA VAL A 255 -20.70 1.84 -15.27
C VAL A 255 -20.56 2.09 -13.78
N LEU A 256 -21.50 2.81 -13.17
CA LEU A 256 -21.46 3.12 -11.74
C LEU A 256 -21.55 1.84 -10.89
N PHE A 257 -22.48 0.93 -11.22
CA PHE A 257 -22.60 -0.33 -10.49
C PHE A 257 -21.32 -1.16 -10.60
N ARG A 258 -20.77 -1.32 -11.80
CA ARG A 258 -19.53 -2.07 -12.05
C ARG A 258 -18.38 -1.49 -11.26
N ASP A 259 -18.09 -0.19 -11.43
CA ASP A 259 -16.89 0.43 -10.89
C ASP A 259 -16.97 0.51 -9.36
N LEU A 260 -18.12 0.90 -8.79
CA LEU A 260 -18.28 0.99 -7.33
C LEU A 260 -18.29 -0.38 -6.65
N SER A 261 -18.93 -1.40 -7.26
CA SER A 261 -18.91 -2.76 -6.71
C SER A 261 -17.52 -3.39 -6.77
N SER A 262 -16.72 -3.02 -7.78
CA SER A 262 -15.36 -3.54 -7.97
C SER A 262 -14.39 -3.11 -6.87
N ILE A 263 -14.58 -1.91 -6.30
CA ILE A 263 -13.73 -1.35 -5.23
C ILE A 263 -13.57 -2.37 -4.08
N TYR A 264 -14.66 -3.01 -3.65
CA TYR A 264 -14.59 -4.00 -2.58
C TYR A 264 -13.67 -5.18 -2.92
N PHE A 265 -13.76 -5.70 -4.15
CA PHE A 265 -13.02 -6.89 -4.55
C PHE A 265 -11.55 -6.60 -4.87
N TYR A 266 -11.23 -5.40 -5.33
CA TYR A 266 -9.85 -4.96 -5.50
C TYR A 266 -9.16 -4.68 -4.16
N MET A 267 -9.87 -4.06 -3.20
CA MET A 267 -9.24 -3.49 -2.02
C MET A 267 -9.44 -4.34 -0.77
N PHE A 268 -10.63 -4.86 -0.52
CA PHE A 268 -11.00 -5.37 0.80
C PHE A 268 -11.21 -6.89 0.82
N SER A 269 -11.62 -7.49 -0.30
CA SER A 269 -11.92 -8.92 -0.39
C SER A 269 -10.74 -9.81 0.01
N MET A 270 -9.56 -9.66 -0.63
CA MET A 270 -8.42 -10.54 -0.35
C MET A 270 -7.94 -10.44 1.11
N PRO A 271 -7.73 -9.23 1.69
CA PRO A 271 -7.37 -9.11 3.10
C PRO A 271 -8.44 -9.65 4.05
N ASN A 272 -9.74 -9.45 3.75
CA ASN A 272 -10.82 -9.95 4.58
C ASN A 272 -10.88 -11.48 4.61
N ILE A 273 -10.75 -12.12 3.44
CA ILE A 273 -10.72 -13.57 3.32
C ILE A 273 -9.49 -14.15 4.03
N ASN A 274 -8.31 -13.59 3.78
CA ASN A 274 -7.08 -14.02 4.46
C ASN A 274 -7.21 -13.91 5.99
N ARG A 275 -7.71 -12.77 6.48
CA ARG A 275 -7.94 -12.54 7.92
C ARG A 275 -8.91 -13.54 8.52
N TRP A 276 -10.01 -13.84 7.82
CA TRP A 276 -11.02 -14.78 8.26
C TRP A 276 -10.47 -16.22 8.32
N LEU A 277 -9.76 -16.66 7.27
CA LEU A 277 -9.13 -17.97 7.24
C LEU A 277 -8.04 -18.14 8.30
N ASN A 278 -7.18 -17.13 8.49
CA ASN A 278 -6.18 -17.14 9.56
C ASN A 278 -6.85 -17.30 10.94
N GLN A 279 -7.97 -16.59 11.17
CA GLN A 279 -8.71 -16.66 12.43
C GLN A 279 -9.27 -18.07 12.69
N ILE A 280 -9.72 -18.77 11.65
CA ILE A 280 -10.22 -20.14 11.75
C ILE A 280 -9.07 -21.13 11.99
N GLU A 281 -7.96 -20.99 11.27
CA GLU A 281 -6.87 -21.96 11.28
C GLU A 281 -5.96 -21.86 12.50
N ASP A 282 -5.67 -20.63 12.94
CA ASP A 282 -4.67 -20.36 13.97
C ASP A 282 -5.22 -19.51 15.14
N GLY A 283 -6.51 -19.16 15.13
CA GLY A 283 -7.13 -18.33 16.19
C GLY A 283 -6.71 -16.86 16.17
N ARG A 284 -5.90 -16.45 15.17
CA ARG A 284 -5.38 -15.09 15.00
C ARG A 284 -5.72 -14.53 13.63
N LYS A 285 -5.93 -13.22 13.57
CA LYS A 285 -6.22 -12.48 12.34
C LYS A 285 -5.02 -12.39 11.38
N THR A 286 -3.81 -12.49 11.91
CA THR A 286 -2.55 -12.33 11.19
C THR A 286 -1.73 -13.61 11.21
N ARG A 287 -0.84 -13.74 10.24
CA ARG A 287 0.16 -14.79 10.14
C ARG A 287 1.43 -14.20 9.55
N LEU A 288 2.57 -14.63 10.07
CA LEU A 288 3.86 -14.23 9.54
C LEU A 288 3.96 -14.56 8.05
N ASP A 289 4.37 -13.59 7.25
CA ASP A 289 4.49 -13.75 5.80
C ASP A 289 5.54 -14.83 5.45
N PRO A 290 5.44 -15.48 4.28
CA PRO A 290 6.29 -16.63 3.97
C PRO A 290 7.77 -16.30 3.76
N VAL A 291 8.11 -15.03 3.49
CA VAL A 291 9.50 -14.55 3.40
C VAL A 291 10.04 -14.34 4.80
N ALA A 292 9.37 -13.57 5.65
CA ALA A 292 9.81 -13.38 7.03
C ALA A 292 9.87 -14.71 7.81
N ALA A 293 8.92 -15.62 7.61
CA ALA A 293 8.97 -16.96 8.19
C ALA A 293 10.20 -17.76 7.75
N LYS A 294 10.71 -17.56 6.53
CA LYS A 294 11.98 -18.15 6.08
C LYS A 294 13.15 -17.58 6.87
N GLN A 295 13.21 -16.25 6.98
CA GLN A 295 14.27 -15.53 7.69
C GLN A 295 14.33 -15.95 9.15
N VAL A 296 13.18 -16.03 9.83
CA VAL A 296 13.07 -16.54 11.21
C VAL A 296 13.57 -17.98 11.28
N THR A 297 13.09 -18.86 10.40
CA THR A 297 13.46 -20.27 10.39
C THR A 297 14.97 -20.45 10.16
N ASP A 298 15.58 -19.64 9.29
CA ASP A 298 17.02 -19.69 9.01
C ASP A 298 17.85 -19.24 10.21
N ALA A 299 17.41 -18.18 10.91
CA ALA A 299 18.03 -17.76 12.16
C ALA A 299 17.93 -18.85 13.25
N LEU A 300 16.75 -19.46 13.40
CA LEU A 300 16.56 -20.59 14.33
C LEU A 300 17.33 -21.84 13.93
N GLN A 301 17.54 -22.08 12.63
CA GLN A 301 18.35 -23.20 12.15
C GLN A 301 19.81 -23.01 12.55
N SER A 302 20.37 -21.82 12.33
CA SER A 302 21.74 -21.52 12.76
C SER A 302 21.93 -21.60 14.28
N LEU A 303 20.87 -21.33 15.05
CA LEU A 303 20.86 -21.57 16.49
C LEU A 303 20.99 -23.07 16.80
N LEU A 304 20.24 -23.94 16.12
CA LEU A 304 20.37 -25.39 16.26
C LEU A 304 21.75 -25.89 15.82
N ASP A 305 22.30 -25.37 14.72
CA ASP A 305 23.58 -25.81 14.18
C ASP A 305 24.74 -25.59 15.18
N GLN A 306 24.67 -24.53 15.98
CA GLN A 306 25.61 -24.28 17.09
C GLN A 306 25.43 -25.20 18.30
N ASN A 307 24.27 -25.85 18.40
CA ASN A 307 23.87 -26.72 19.49
C ASN A 307 23.67 -28.18 19.01
N ASN A 308 24.59 -28.69 18.17
CA ASN A 308 24.58 -30.07 17.65
C ASN A 308 23.30 -30.48 16.88
N GLY A 309 22.59 -29.53 16.28
CA GLY A 309 21.44 -29.75 15.41
C GLY A 309 20.11 -30.07 16.12
N LYS A 310 20.09 -30.11 17.46
CA LYS A 310 18.87 -30.33 18.25
C LYS A 310 18.98 -29.65 19.61
N MET A 311 17.84 -29.19 20.14
CA MET A 311 17.79 -28.57 21.46
C MET A 311 16.53 -28.98 22.20
N ASN A 312 16.62 -29.13 23.52
CA ASN A 312 15.41 -29.27 24.33
C ASN A 312 14.57 -27.99 24.25
N VAL A 313 13.27 -28.12 24.49
CA VAL A 313 12.30 -27.03 24.30
C VAL A 313 12.61 -25.81 25.18
N LYS A 314 13.07 -26.02 26.42
CA LYS A 314 13.32 -24.94 27.39
C LYS A 314 14.52 -24.08 26.98
N ASP A 315 15.63 -24.73 26.64
CA ASP A 315 16.86 -24.06 26.24
C ASP A 315 16.68 -23.39 24.88
N PHE A 316 15.96 -24.05 23.96
CA PHE A 316 15.57 -23.44 22.69
C PHE A 316 14.72 -22.19 22.91
N ALA A 317 13.70 -22.25 23.78
CA ALA A 317 12.87 -21.09 24.08
C ALA A 317 13.68 -19.94 24.68
N ALA A 318 14.58 -20.22 25.62
CA ALA A 318 15.44 -19.21 26.24
C ALA A 318 16.37 -18.53 25.22
N GLN A 319 17.00 -19.29 24.31
CA GLN A 319 17.89 -18.72 23.31
C GLN A 319 17.15 -18.07 22.13
N ALA A 320 15.96 -18.57 21.77
CA ALA A 320 15.18 -18.03 20.66
C ALA A 320 14.43 -16.75 21.05
N ILE A 321 13.68 -16.80 22.15
CA ILE A 321 12.78 -15.71 22.60
C ILE A 321 13.47 -14.77 23.58
N GLY A 322 14.45 -15.26 24.34
CA GLY A 322 15.09 -14.52 25.43
C GLY A 322 14.43 -14.74 26.79
N ASP A 323 14.91 -14.01 27.79
CA ASP A 323 14.44 -14.08 29.17
C ASP A 323 13.52 -12.90 29.52
N ASN A 324 12.25 -13.20 29.80
CA ASN A 324 11.28 -12.21 30.24
C ASN A 324 11.56 -11.66 31.64
N SER A 325 12.34 -12.35 32.48
CA SER A 325 12.69 -11.90 33.83
C SER A 325 13.50 -10.60 33.79
N ASN A 326 14.36 -10.43 32.77
CA ASN A 326 15.20 -9.25 32.56
C ASN A 326 14.40 -7.98 32.24
N ILE A 327 13.12 -8.07 31.88
CA ILE A 327 12.25 -6.89 31.77
C ILE A 327 12.14 -6.15 33.11
N GLY A 328 12.38 -6.85 34.24
CA GLY A 328 12.43 -6.26 35.57
C GLY A 328 13.50 -5.17 35.74
N PHE A 329 14.47 -5.04 34.82
CA PHE A 329 15.40 -3.91 34.77
C PHE A 329 14.76 -2.61 34.28
N ILE A 330 13.52 -2.63 33.78
CA ILE A 330 12.76 -1.42 33.47
C ILE A 330 12.05 -0.97 34.75
N ASP A 331 12.74 -0.15 35.54
CA ASP A 331 12.24 0.36 36.81
C ASP A 331 11.44 1.68 36.66
N LYS A 332 11.01 2.24 37.79
CA LYS A 332 10.26 3.51 37.81
C LYS A 332 11.10 4.69 37.30
N GLU A 333 12.41 4.69 37.51
CA GLU A 333 13.30 5.76 37.07
C GLU A 333 13.36 5.80 35.54
N LEU A 334 13.59 4.65 34.90
CA LEU A 334 13.60 4.56 33.45
C LEU A 334 12.22 4.90 32.85
N LEU A 335 11.14 4.46 33.50
CA LEU A 335 9.78 4.76 33.05
C LEU A 335 9.48 6.25 32.98
N GLN A 336 10.06 7.06 33.87
CA GLN A 336 9.90 8.52 33.89
C GLN A 336 10.70 9.24 32.79
N LYS A 337 11.74 8.61 32.24
CA LYS A 337 12.57 9.18 31.17
C LYS A 337 11.95 9.03 29.77
N PHE A 338 10.88 8.26 29.62
CA PHE A 338 10.16 8.16 28.35
C PHE A 338 9.27 9.38 28.11
N ASP A 339 9.25 9.83 26.88
CA ASP A 339 8.32 10.87 26.45
C ASP A 339 6.89 10.33 26.26
N HIS A 340 5.97 11.22 25.88
CA HIS A 340 4.58 10.87 25.57
C HIS A 340 4.42 9.85 24.43
N HIS A 341 5.44 9.68 23.58
CA HIS A 341 5.48 8.68 22.52
C HIS A 341 6.11 7.34 22.95
N LYS A 342 6.48 7.19 24.23
CA LYS A 342 7.19 6.03 24.78
C LYS A 342 8.57 5.83 24.15
N THR A 343 9.26 6.93 23.89
CA THR A 343 10.62 6.98 23.36
C THR A 343 11.58 7.67 24.34
N ILE A 344 12.87 7.35 24.23
CA ILE A 344 13.95 7.97 24.99
C ILE A 344 15.15 8.17 24.07
N THR A 345 15.97 9.18 24.33
CA THR A 345 17.22 9.36 23.58
C THR A 345 18.23 8.26 23.94
N LEU A 346 19.06 7.89 22.97
CA LEU A 346 20.15 6.92 23.20
C LEU A 346 21.10 7.38 24.31
N ALA A 347 21.40 8.68 24.37
CA ALA A 347 22.25 9.26 25.40
C ALA A 347 21.64 9.11 26.80
N SER A 348 20.35 9.44 26.97
CA SER A 348 19.65 9.29 28.25
C SER A 348 19.53 7.83 28.69
N PHE A 349 19.34 6.90 27.74
CA PHE A 349 19.31 5.47 28.08
C PHE A 349 20.68 4.94 28.49
N LYS A 350 21.76 5.36 27.81
CA LYS A 350 23.13 4.98 28.19
C LYS A 350 23.52 5.51 29.56
N ASP A 351 23.17 6.76 29.86
CA ASP A 351 23.36 7.34 31.19
C ASP A 351 22.65 6.51 32.27
N TYR A 352 21.39 6.14 32.03
CA TYR A 352 20.65 5.23 32.91
C TYR A 352 21.38 3.89 33.13
N LEU A 353 21.86 3.24 32.05
CA LEU A 353 22.59 1.97 32.17
C LEU A 353 23.85 2.11 33.02
N GLN A 354 24.62 3.19 32.84
CA GLN A 354 25.85 3.43 33.60
C GLN A 354 25.58 3.60 35.11
N ASN A 355 24.48 4.27 35.45
CA ASN A 355 24.13 4.57 36.83
C ASN A 355 23.28 3.48 37.51
N HIS A 356 22.82 2.46 36.78
CA HIS A 356 21.93 1.45 37.33
C HIS A 356 22.63 0.56 38.40
N PRO A 357 22.06 0.41 39.61
CA PRO A 357 22.73 -0.22 40.75
C PRO A 357 22.82 -1.75 40.67
N ARG A 358 21.91 -2.39 39.91
CA ARG A 358 21.84 -3.87 39.82
C ARG A 358 22.54 -4.45 38.58
N LEU A 359 23.08 -3.61 37.70
CA LEU A 359 23.77 -4.08 36.50
C LEU A 359 25.27 -4.27 36.78
N SER A 360 25.81 -5.42 36.40
CA SER A 360 27.25 -5.64 36.43
C SER A 360 27.96 -4.77 35.39
N SER A 361 29.26 -4.48 35.58
CA SER A 361 30.03 -3.71 34.59
C SER A 361 30.02 -4.34 33.20
N THR A 362 30.00 -5.67 33.12
CA THR A 362 29.87 -6.42 31.87
C THR A 362 28.51 -6.21 31.20
N ASP A 363 27.42 -6.22 31.98
CA ASP A 363 26.06 -6.01 31.46
C ASP A 363 25.87 -4.57 30.99
N LYS A 364 26.46 -3.59 31.69
CA LYS A 364 26.42 -2.18 31.29
C LYS A 364 27.02 -1.98 29.90
N VAL A 365 28.20 -2.55 29.65
CA VAL A 365 28.86 -2.50 28.34
C VAL A 365 28.04 -3.23 27.27
N LYS A 366 27.56 -4.43 27.59
CA LYS A 366 26.74 -5.25 26.69
C LYS A 366 25.46 -4.52 26.25
N TYR A 367 24.66 -4.04 27.21
CA TYR A 367 23.40 -3.34 26.92
C TYR A 367 23.63 -1.98 26.26
N SER A 368 24.72 -1.29 26.57
CA SER A 368 25.11 -0.06 25.86
C SER A 368 25.41 -0.33 24.38
N ASN A 369 26.15 -1.40 24.07
CA ASN A 369 26.45 -1.78 22.69
C ASN A 369 25.20 -2.23 21.92
N LEU A 370 24.33 -3.00 22.58
CA LEU A 370 23.03 -3.38 22.00
C LEU A 370 22.15 -2.15 21.75
N ALA A 371 22.17 -1.16 22.64
CA ALA A 371 21.44 0.10 22.47
C ALA A 371 21.91 0.88 21.23
N ASP A 372 23.23 0.96 21.00
CA ASP A 372 23.82 1.60 19.81
C ASP A 372 23.40 0.94 18.50
N GLN A 373 23.30 -0.38 18.50
CA GLN A 373 22.87 -1.13 17.32
C GLN A 373 21.36 -1.01 17.12
N MET A 374 20.59 -1.10 18.22
CA MET A 374 19.13 -1.02 18.20
C MET A 374 18.63 0.35 17.75
N SER A 375 19.33 1.44 18.12
CA SER A 375 18.96 2.79 17.69
C SER A 375 19.11 3.01 16.18
N LYS A 376 19.91 2.18 15.49
CA LYS A 376 20.09 2.21 14.02
C LYS A 376 18.99 1.50 13.25
N LEU A 377 18.02 0.87 13.94
CA LEU A 377 16.82 0.28 13.33
C LEU A 377 15.73 1.32 12.98
N GLN A 378 16.04 2.59 13.17
CA GLN A 378 15.29 3.73 12.64
C GLN A 378 16.28 4.85 12.28
N PRO A 379 15.89 5.80 11.42
CA PRO A 379 16.66 7.03 11.24
C PRO A 379 16.67 7.86 12.52
N GLU A 380 17.71 8.67 12.66
CA GLU A 380 17.75 9.74 13.66
C GLU A 380 16.67 10.79 13.35
N VAL A 381 16.15 11.42 14.40
CA VAL A 381 15.24 12.57 14.26
C VAL A 381 16.04 13.83 14.60
N GLU A 382 16.26 14.69 13.60
CA GLU A 382 17.12 15.89 13.70
C GLU A 382 18.51 15.58 14.27
N GLY A 383 19.12 14.47 13.82
CA GLY A 383 20.44 14.03 14.28
C GLY A 383 20.45 13.43 15.69
N THR A 384 19.27 13.19 16.30
CA THR A 384 19.15 12.54 17.61
C THR A 384 18.71 11.09 17.44
N ALA A 385 19.52 10.16 17.95
CA ALA A 385 19.20 8.75 18.02
C ALA A 385 18.19 8.46 19.14
N LEU A 386 17.12 7.73 18.81
CA LEU A 386 16.02 7.40 19.71
C LEU A 386 15.89 5.89 19.89
N LEU A 387 15.34 5.49 21.04
CA LEU A 387 14.94 4.11 21.35
C LEU A 387 13.49 4.09 21.83
N THR A 388 12.73 3.11 21.36
CA THR A 388 11.38 2.83 21.86
C THR A 388 11.43 1.98 23.13
N LYS A 389 10.36 2.06 23.93
CA LYS A 389 10.18 1.15 25.07
C LYS A 389 10.26 -0.33 24.68
N ASN A 390 9.75 -0.72 23.51
CA ASN A 390 9.84 -2.12 23.08
C ASN A 390 11.28 -2.51 22.71
N GLN A 391 12.02 -1.64 22.00
CA GLN A 391 13.44 -1.87 21.73
C GLN A 391 14.26 -2.03 23.02
N ILE A 392 13.95 -1.27 24.06
CA ILE A 392 14.58 -1.44 25.38
C ILE A 392 14.23 -2.79 26.02
N LYS A 393 12.96 -3.23 25.93
CA LYS A 393 12.60 -4.59 26.36
C LYS A 393 13.39 -5.64 25.61
N ASP A 394 13.61 -5.44 24.32
CA ASP A 394 14.35 -6.36 23.46
C ASP A 394 15.84 -6.43 23.82
N ILE A 395 16.44 -5.29 24.15
CA ILE A 395 17.81 -5.19 24.67
C ILE A 395 17.97 -6.04 25.94
N PHE A 396 17.02 -5.94 26.88
CA PHE A 396 17.09 -6.70 28.14
C PHE A 396 16.69 -8.17 28.00
N ARG A 397 15.69 -8.49 27.19
CA ARG A 397 15.24 -9.88 26.96
C ARG A 397 16.31 -10.73 26.32
N GLU A 398 17.10 -10.14 25.43
CA GLU A 398 18.02 -10.87 24.57
C GLU A 398 17.28 -11.94 23.76
N GLY A 399 17.98 -12.99 23.31
CA GLY A 399 17.43 -14.00 22.41
C GLY A 399 17.49 -13.57 20.95
N ILE A 400 17.56 -14.56 20.06
CA ILE A 400 17.89 -14.33 18.65
C ILE A 400 16.88 -13.40 17.95
N ILE A 401 15.58 -13.50 18.26
CA ILE A 401 14.54 -12.69 17.61
C ILE A 401 14.51 -11.23 18.08
N ASN A 402 15.26 -10.92 19.14
CA ASN A 402 15.38 -9.57 19.69
C ASN A 402 16.72 -8.92 19.34
N GLN A 403 17.62 -9.62 18.65
CA GLN A 403 18.92 -9.06 18.29
C GLN A 403 18.80 -7.99 17.20
N PRO A 404 19.59 -6.91 17.27
CA PRO A 404 19.59 -5.85 16.26
C PRO A 404 19.83 -6.38 14.84
N ASP A 405 20.82 -7.24 14.64
CA ASP A 405 21.15 -7.81 13.32
C ASP A 405 19.99 -8.66 12.74
N PHE A 406 19.27 -9.40 13.60
CA PHE A 406 18.08 -10.15 13.21
C PHE A 406 16.96 -9.21 12.74
N LEU A 407 16.66 -8.19 13.55
CA LEU A 407 15.61 -7.23 13.26
C LEU A 407 15.94 -6.39 12.02
N GLU A 408 17.21 -6.03 11.82
CA GLU A 408 17.70 -5.40 10.60
C GLU A 408 17.44 -6.26 9.36
N ASN A 409 17.70 -7.57 9.42
CA ASN A 409 17.41 -8.48 8.32
C ASN A 409 15.91 -8.54 8.00
N ILE A 410 15.06 -8.66 9.02
CA ILE A 410 13.59 -8.72 8.87
C ILE A 410 13.04 -7.40 8.33
N PHE A 411 13.37 -6.27 8.97
CA PHE A 411 12.87 -4.95 8.58
C PHE A 411 13.40 -4.53 7.21
N GLY A 412 14.67 -4.80 6.92
CA GLY A 412 15.27 -4.50 5.62
C GLY A 412 14.55 -5.20 4.47
N VAL A 413 14.18 -6.46 4.65
CA VAL A 413 13.42 -7.21 3.63
C VAL A 413 11.95 -6.81 3.61
N ALA A 414 11.35 -6.49 4.76
CA ALA A 414 9.94 -6.07 4.85
C ALA A 414 9.68 -4.72 4.16
N THR A 415 10.58 -3.76 4.35
CA THR A 415 10.43 -2.37 3.84
C THR A 415 11.34 -2.07 2.66
N GLN A 416 12.04 -3.07 2.12
CA GLN A 416 13.03 -2.88 1.05
C GLN A 416 14.13 -1.85 1.39
N GLY A 417 14.47 -1.72 2.67
CA GLY A 417 15.47 -0.78 3.18
C GLY A 417 14.93 0.59 3.61
N ASP A 418 13.68 0.94 3.29
CA ASP A 418 13.11 2.26 3.61
C ASP A 418 13.07 2.56 5.12
N TYR A 419 13.06 1.55 6.00
CA TYR A 419 13.07 1.73 7.45
C TYR A 419 14.27 2.52 8.00
N LYS A 420 15.38 2.61 7.25
CA LYS A 420 16.59 3.40 7.55
C LYS A 420 16.65 4.72 6.81
N ASN A 421 15.78 4.96 5.84
CA ASN A 421 15.79 6.18 5.04
C ASN A 421 15.15 7.33 5.84
N LYS A 422 15.94 8.36 6.14
CA LYS A 422 15.50 9.52 6.93
C LYS A 422 14.41 10.37 6.27
N TYR A 423 14.16 10.19 4.96
CA TYR A 423 13.11 10.88 4.21
C TYR A 423 11.91 9.99 3.88
N LYS A 424 11.91 8.71 4.28
CA LYS A 424 10.78 7.81 4.06
C LYS A 424 10.08 7.49 5.37
N PHE A 425 8.77 7.43 5.31
CA PHE A 425 7.94 7.04 6.43
C PHE A 425 7.67 5.53 6.36
N VAL A 426 7.99 4.86 7.46
CA VAL A 426 7.60 3.48 7.72
C VAL A 426 6.93 3.48 9.08
N ASP A 427 5.66 3.11 9.13
CA ASP A 427 4.90 3.11 10.38
C ASP A 427 5.55 2.13 11.39
N TYR A 428 5.99 2.67 12.53
CA TYR A 428 6.53 1.86 13.60
C TYR A 428 5.55 0.77 14.06
N LYS A 429 4.24 1.01 14.00
CA LYS A 429 3.23 0.01 14.34
C LYS A 429 3.27 -1.19 13.41
N GLU A 430 3.52 -1.00 12.11
CA GLU A 430 3.68 -2.10 11.16
C GLU A 430 4.91 -2.96 11.49
N LEU A 431 6.04 -2.33 11.81
CA LEU A 431 7.26 -3.04 12.24
C LEU A 431 7.05 -3.77 13.57
N SER A 432 6.31 -3.15 14.50
CA SER A 432 5.95 -3.76 15.78
C SER A 432 5.04 -4.97 15.60
N ASN A 433 4.04 -4.88 14.73
CA ASN A 433 3.14 -6.00 14.41
C ASN A 433 3.89 -7.14 13.72
N LEU A 434 4.81 -6.82 12.79
CA LEU A 434 5.66 -7.83 12.16
C LEU A 434 6.51 -8.57 13.20
N LYS A 435 7.08 -7.84 14.16
CA LYS A 435 7.82 -8.45 15.26
C LYS A 435 6.94 -9.32 16.15
N GLU A 436 5.69 -8.91 16.40
CA GLU A 436 4.73 -9.72 17.14
C GLU A 436 4.42 -11.03 16.38
N ASP A 437 4.18 -10.95 15.06
CA ASP A 437 3.95 -12.13 14.23
C ASP A 437 5.19 -13.06 14.21
N VAL A 438 6.41 -12.52 14.30
CA VAL A 438 7.64 -13.31 14.50
C VAL A 438 7.62 -14.04 15.84
N TYR A 439 7.36 -13.33 16.93
CA TYR A 439 7.30 -13.91 18.28
C TYR A 439 6.28 -15.06 18.35
N GLU A 440 5.13 -14.87 17.73
CA GLU A 440 4.03 -15.84 17.70
C GLU A 440 4.37 -17.07 16.86
N TYR A 441 5.03 -16.86 15.71
CA TYR A 441 5.53 -17.96 14.90
C TYR A 441 6.53 -18.84 15.67
N VAL A 442 7.50 -18.23 16.38
CA VAL A 442 8.45 -18.96 17.21
C VAL A 442 7.76 -19.66 18.39
N THR A 443 6.82 -18.97 19.05
CA THR A 443 6.04 -19.53 20.16
C THR A 443 5.22 -20.74 19.71
N LYS A 444 4.65 -20.72 18.50
CA LYS A 444 3.94 -21.86 17.92
C LYS A 444 4.85 -23.06 17.71
N ILE A 445 6.08 -22.85 17.24
CA ILE A 445 7.10 -23.91 17.09
C ILE A 445 7.40 -24.55 18.46
N ILE A 446 7.69 -23.73 19.47
CA ILE A 446 7.99 -24.16 20.83
C ILE A 446 6.82 -24.96 21.43
N ASN A 447 5.60 -24.42 21.33
CA ASN A 447 4.39 -25.07 21.85
C ASN A 447 4.11 -26.40 21.15
N ASN A 448 4.32 -26.48 19.84
CA ASN A 448 4.13 -27.72 19.09
C ASN A 448 5.16 -28.79 19.47
N ALA A 449 6.42 -28.43 19.69
CA ALA A 449 7.44 -29.35 20.18
C ALA A 449 7.15 -29.80 21.61
N SER A 450 6.79 -28.85 22.49
CA SER A 450 6.41 -29.11 23.89
C SER A 450 5.25 -30.09 24.01
N LYS A 451 4.16 -29.87 23.27
CA LYS A 451 2.97 -30.75 23.27
C LYS A 451 3.27 -32.17 22.82
N LYS A 452 4.25 -32.34 21.93
CA LYS A 452 4.70 -33.65 21.45
C LYS A 452 5.75 -34.30 22.35
N GLY A 453 6.28 -33.58 23.34
CA GLY A 453 7.36 -34.06 24.21
C GLY A 453 8.66 -34.34 23.47
N VAL A 454 8.92 -33.62 22.37
CA VAL A 454 10.11 -33.82 21.52
C VAL A 454 11.04 -32.62 21.53
N ASP A 455 12.33 -32.88 21.32
CA ASP A 455 13.33 -31.83 21.08
C ASP A 455 13.02 -31.04 19.81
N VAL A 456 13.45 -29.78 19.79
CA VAL A 456 13.40 -28.94 18.60
C VAL A 456 14.53 -29.35 17.66
N THR A 457 14.17 -29.79 16.46
CA THR A 457 15.10 -30.24 15.42
C THR A 457 14.91 -29.45 14.12
N SER A 458 15.89 -29.55 13.22
CA SER A 458 15.83 -28.96 11.88
C SER A 458 14.57 -29.36 11.10
N ASP A 459 14.06 -30.58 11.29
CA ASP A 459 12.86 -31.06 10.60
C ASP A 459 11.59 -30.40 11.13
N ILE A 460 11.52 -30.15 12.45
CA ILE A 460 10.41 -29.38 13.05
C ILE A 460 10.40 -27.96 12.48
N LEU A 461 11.57 -27.31 12.40
CA LEU A 461 11.71 -25.97 11.82
C LEU A 461 11.30 -25.93 10.34
N LYS A 462 11.78 -26.89 9.53
CA LYS A 462 11.43 -27.01 8.11
C LYS A 462 9.93 -27.25 7.92
N ASN A 463 9.33 -28.12 8.73
CA ASN A 463 7.91 -28.42 8.67
C ASN A 463 7.06 -27.19 9.05
N ALA A 464 7.43 -26.46 10.10
CA ALA A 464 6.76 -25.21 10.48
C ALA A 464 6.83 -24.16 9.37
N CYS A 465 7.99 -24.00 8.74
CA CYS A 465 8.19 -23.07 7.64
C CYS A 465 7.35 -23.46 6.41
N ARG A 466 7.30 -24.76 6.09
CA ARG A 466 6.49 -25.31 4.99
C ARG A 466 5.00 -25.13 5.25
N GLU A 467 4.52 -25.48 6.45
CA GLU A 467 3.12 -25.29 6.83
C GLU A 467 2.71 -23.81 6.74
N ASN A 468 3.55 -22.91 7.25
CA ASN A 468 3.31 -21.46 7.16
C ASN A 468 3.20 -20.98 5.71
N PHE A 469 4.07 -21.48 4.83
CA PHE A 469 4.02 -21.16 3.40
C PHE A 469 2.74 -21.69 2.74
N ILE A 470 2.36 -22.95 3.00
CA ILE A 470 1.16 -23.57 2.42
C ILE A 470 -0.09 -22.80 2.84
N LYS A 471 -0.25 -22.52 4.14
CA LYS A 471 -1.42 -21.81 4.66
C LYS A 471 -1.49 -20.37 4.13
N ASN A 472 -0.37 -19.64 4.08
CA ASN A 472 -0.34 -18.32 3.43
C ASN A 472 -0.73 -18.39 1.95
N SER A 473 -0.19 -19.38 1.22
CA SER A 473 -0.48 -19.56 -0.21
C SER A 473 -1.96 -19.86 -0.44
N PHE A 474 -2.54 -20.73 0.38
CA PHE A 474 -3.95 -21.08 0.32
C PHE A 474 -4.85 -19.88 0.65
N ASN A 475 -4.57 -19.17 1.75
CA ASN A 475 -5.43 -18.07 2.21
C ASN A 475 -5.40 -16.88 1.26
N TRP A 476 -4.21 -16.46 0.83
CA TRP A 476 -4.08 -15.39 -0.17
C TRP A 476 -4.55 -15.84 -1.55
N GLY A 477 -4.32 -17.10 -1.93
CA GLY A 477 -4.79 -17.68 -3.18
C GLY A 477 -6.32 -17.73 -3.27
N LEU A 478 -7.01 -18.10 -2.20
CA LEU A 478 -8.47 -18.10 -2.16
C LEU A 478 -9.04 -16.68 -2.22
N GLY A 479 -8.40 -15.74 -1.51
CA GLY A 479 -8.73 -14.32 -1.61
C GLY A 479 -8.59 -13.81 -3.05
N PHE A 480 -7.46 -14.12 -3.69
CA PHE A 480 -7.19 -13.77 -5.08
C PHE A 480 -8.22 -14.36 -6.04
N ALA A 481 -8.48 -15.68 -5.95
CA ALA A 481 -9.43 -16.37 -6.81
C ALA A 481 -10.85 -15.82 -6.66
N THR A 482 -11.27 -15.54 -5.42
CA THR A 482 -12.59 -14.94 -5.13
C THR A 482 -12.70 -13.56 -5.79
N SER A 483 -11.72 -12.67 -5.55
CA SER A 483 -11.68 -11.35 -6.19
C SER A 483 -11.69 -11.46 -7.72
N ALA A 484 -10.87 -12.34 -8.30
CA ALA A 484 -10.82 -12.54 -9.75
C ALA A 484 -12.18 -12.98 -10.31
N ILE A 485 -12.87 -13.95 -9.69
CA ILE A 485 -14.19 -14.43 -10.14
C ILE A 485 -15.24 -13.31 -10.07
N PHE A 486 -15.27 -12.55 -8.97
CA PHE A 486 -16.24 -11.47 -8.83
C PHE A 486 -16.02 -10.36 -9.86
N LEU A 487 -14.78 -9.90 -10.00
CA LEU A 487 -14.42 -8.81 -10.90
C LEU A 487 -14.56 -9.17 -12.38
N SER A 488 -14.21 -10.40 -12.74
CA SER A 488 -14.18 -10.88 -14.13
C SER A 488 -15.52 -11.38 -14.64
N THR A 489 -16.37 -11.93 -13.76
CA THR A 489 -17.56 -12.70 -14.17
C THR A 489 -18.83 -12.30 -13.44
N LEU A 490 -18.83 -12.29 -12.10
CA LEU A 490 -20.09 -12.09 -11.36
C LEU A 490 -20.59 -10.65 -11.45
N ILE A 491 -19.72 -9.66 -11.27
CA ILE A 491 -20.10 -8.23 -11.39
C ILE A 491 -20.63 -7.93 -12.79
N PRO A 492 -19.94 -8.30 -13.89
CA PRO A 492 -20.49 -8.12 -15.24
C PRO A 492 -21.86 -8.78 -15.45
N LYS A 493 -22.05 -10.01 -14.95
CA LYS A 493 -23.36 -10.68 -15.05
C LYS A 493 -24.46 -9.96 -14.28
N MET A 494 -24.15 -9.46 -13.07
CA MET A 494 -25.09 -8.66 -12.28
C MET A 494 -25.41 -7.33 -12.98
N GLN A 495 -24.39 -6.67 -13.55
CA GLN A 495 -24.55 -5.48 -14.38
C GLN A 495 -25.53 -5.73 -15.54
N TYR A 496 -25.36 -6.81 -16.30
CA TYR A 496 -26.23 -7.14 -17.44
C TYR A 496 -27.64 -7.51 -16.98
N TRP A 497 -27.75 -8.21 -15.86
CA TRP A 497 -29.04 -8.54 -15.26
C TRP A 497 -29.82 -7.28 -14.84
N ILE A 498 -29.15 -6.27 -14.27
CA ILE A 498 -29.78 -4.98 -13.94
C ILE A 498 -30.38 -4.35 -15.21
N THR A 499 -29.61 -4.27 -16.29
CA THR A 499 -30.07 -3.71 -17.57
C THR A 499 -31.23 -4.50 -18.17
N LYS A 500 -31.18 -5.83 -18.10
CA LYS A 500 -32.27 -6.69 -18.55
C LYS A 500 -33.54 -6.48 -17.74
N MET A 501 -33.42 -6.24 -16.44
CA MET A 501 -34.56 -5.98 -15.56
C MET A 501 -35.16 -4.59 -15.82
N THR A 502 -34.35 -3.58 -16.12
CA THR A 502 -34.83 -2.20 -16.37
C THR A 502 -35.39 -2.03 -17.79
N THR A 503 -34.73 -2.57 -18.80
CA THR A 503 -35.07 -2.34 -20.22
C THR A 503 -35.88 -3.48 -20.84
N GLY A 504 -35.86 -4.67 -20.25
CA GLY A 504 -36.44 -5.89 -20.83
C GLY A 504 -35.59 -6.52 -21.94
N GLN A 505 -34.45 -5.91 -22.30
CA GLN A 505 -33.52 -6.42 -23.32
C GLN A 505 -32.11 -6.58 -22.73
N ASP A 506 -31.38 -7.57 -23.23
CA ASP A 506 -29.99 -7.83 -22.84
C ASP A 506 -29.07 -7.49 -24.01
N LYS A 507 -29.02 -6.19 -24.37
CA LYS A 507 -28.25 -5.69 -25.50
C LYS A 507 -27.20 -4.70 -25.03
N PHE A 508 -26.20 -4.46 -25.89
CA PHE A 508 -25.17 -3.49 -25.61
C PHE A 508 -25.74 -2.06 -25.60
N PRO A 509 -25.70 -1.32 -24.47
CA PRO A 509 -26.27 0.02 -24.40
C PRO A 509 -25.62 1.06 -25.28
N GLY A 510 -24.44 0.75 -25.83
CA GLY A 510 -23.73 1.66 -26.69
C GLY A 510 -24.20 1.73 -28.13
N THR A 511 -24.95 0.71 -28.56
CA THR A 511 -25.50 0.60 -29.92
C THR A 511 -26.99 0.23 -29.95
N ALA A 512 -27.55 -0.22 -28.82
CA ALA A 512 -28.97 -0.52 -28.72
C ALA A 512 -29.82 0.74 -28.49
N ASP A 513 -30.94 0.82 -29.21
CA ASP A 513 -31.99 1.80 -28.94
C ASP A 513 -32.93 1.29 -27.83
N TYR A 514 -33.02 2.05 -26.74
CA TYR A 514 -33.89 1.79 -25.59
C TYR A 514 -35.09 2.75 -25.52
N SER A 515 -35.38 3.50 -26.58
CA SER A 515 -36.53 4.43 -26.65
C SER A 515 -37.90 3.81 -26.30
N ASN A 516 -38.06 2.49 -26.46
CA ASN A 516 -39.30 1.73 -26.21
C ASN A 516 -39.31 0.98 -24.86
N GLU A 517 -38.91 1.62 -23.77
CA GLU A 517 -38.92 1.04 -22.42
C GLU A 517 -40.32 0.66 -21.91
N LYS A 518 -40.42 -0.42 -21.11
CA LYS A 518 -41.63 -0.78 -20.37
C LYS A 518 -41.94 0.31 -19.34
N LYS A 519 -42.86 1.23 -19.65
CA LYS A 519 -43.53 2.10 -18.66
C LYS A 519 -44.33 1.26 -17.67
N LYS A 520 -43.70 0.70 -16.65
CA LYS A 520 -44.36 0.03 -15.51
C LYS A 520 -44.01 0.73 -14.19
N THR A 521 -44.38 1.99 -14.06
CA THR A 521 -44.63 2.62 -12.73
C THR A 521 -45.37 3.96 -12.91
N LYS A 522 -46.70 3.87 -13.07
CA LYS A 522 -47.72 4.77 -12.49
C LYS A 522 -49.11 4.31 -12.97
N HIS A 523 -49.55 3.14 -12.49
CA HIS A 523 -50.96 3.04 -12.13
C HIS A 523 -51.05 3.57 -10.71
N LYS A 524 -51.31 4.88 -10.59
CA LYS A 524 -52.07 5.34 -9.44
C LYS A 524 -53.49 4.86 -9.70
N SER A 525 -53.95 3.99 -8.82
CA SER A 525 -55.37 3.78 -8.54
C SER A 525 -56.02 5.15 -8.32
N ASP A 526 -56.96 5.49 -9.18
CA ASP A 526 -58.09 6.34 -8.82
C ASP A 526 -59.20 5.45 -8.23
#